data_AF-G2X6U0-F1
#
_entry.id   AF-G2X6U0-F1
#
_cell.length_a   1.000
_cell.length_b   1.000
_cell.length_c   1.000
_cell.angle_alpha   90.00
_cell.angle_beta   90.00
_cell.angle_gamma   90.00
#
_symmetry.space_group_name_H-M   'P 1'
#
loop_
_entity.id
_entity.type
_entity.pdbx_description
1 polymer ?
#
loop_
_entity_poly.entity_id
_entity_poly.type
_entity_poly.pdbx_seq_one_letter_code
_entity_poly.pdbx_strand_id
1 'polypeptide(L)'
;YLKVVDKFFNNYVSCFVTAGNVKFLLLHQPSLPPGPPTSRSSTAIGANPTSPATEEAVRNFFTEVYENWIKAIMNPFYQVNMEVRSPVFRQRVAAAGRKYL
;
A
#
# COMPACT_ATOMS: atom_id res chain seq x y z
N TYR A 1 8.91 6.77 -3.76
CA TYR A 1 8.07 6.82 -2.54
C TYR A 1 8.06 8.24 -2.01
N LEU A 2 6.91 8.89 -1.94
CA LEU A 2 6.74 10.29 -1.51
C LEU A 2 6.25 10.44 -0.06
N LYS A 3 6.09 9.32 0.67
CA LYS A 3 5.49 9.31 2.01
C LYS A 3 4.05 9.86 1.97
N VAL A 4 3.58 10.39 3.10
CA VAL A 4 2.30 11.10 3.21
C VAL A 4 2.39 12.41 2.46
N VAL A 5 1.53 12.57 1.44
CA VAL A 5 1.45 13.79 0.62
C VAL A 5 0.27 14.67 1.00
N ASP A 6 -0.75 14.10 1.63
CA ASP A 6 -1.95 14.83 2.07
C ASP A 6 -2.63 14.14 3.27
N LYS A 7 -3.50 14.88 3.95
CA LYS A 7 -4.34 14.38 5.04
C LYS A 7 -5.73 15.00 4.94
N PHE A 8 -6.74 14.14 4.90
CA PHE A 8 -8.15 14.53 4.94
C PHE A 8 -8.85 13.87 6.14
N PHE A 9 -9.24 14.68 7.12
CA PHE A 9 -9.71 14.21 8.43
C PHE A 9 -8.73 13.22 9.09
N ASN A 10 -9.17 11.99 9.35
CA ASN A 10 -8.34 10.93 9.91
C ASN A 10 -7.67 10.05 8.84
N ASN A 11 -7.80 10.42 7.56
CA ASN A 11 -7.23 9.65 6.46
C ASN A 11 -5.93 10.30 6.00
N TYR A 12 -4.86 9.53 6.05
CA TYR A 12 -3.55 9.89 5.53
C TYR A 12 -3.42 9.33 4.12
N VAL A 13 -2.92 10.16 3.20
CA VAL A 13 -2.73 9.80 1.80
C VAL A 13 -1.24 9.65 1.55
N SER A 14 -0.78 8.41 1.38
CA SER A 14 0.60 8.12 0.98
C SER A 14 0.70 7.90 -0.53
N CYS A 15 1.79 8.38 -1.14
CA CYS A 15 1.99 8.29 -2.59
C CYS A 15 3.30 7.58 -2.97
N PHE A 16 3.25 6.78 -4.02
CA PHE A 16 4.41 6.20 -4.69
C PHE A 16 4.31 6.44 -6.20
N VAL A 17 5.31 7.12 -6.77
CA VAL A 17 5.41 7.34 -8.22
C VAL A 17 6.43 6.37 -8.80
N THR A 18 6.03 5.63 -9.84
CA THR A 18 6.88 4.69 -10.57
C THR A 18 7.71 5.42 -11.64
N ALA A 19 8.74 4.76 -12.17
CA ALA A 19 9.53 5.30 -13.29
C ALA A 19 8.68 5.51 -14.56
N GLY A 20 7.58 4.76 -14.72
CA GLY A 20 6.61 4.91 -15.79
C GLY A 20 5.54 5.99 -15.55
N ASN A 21 5.76 6.90 -14.59
CA ASN A 21 4.82 7.97 -14.20
C ASN A 21 3.44 7.47 -13.73
N VAL A 22 3.37 6.24 -13.22
CA VAL A 22 2.16 5.70 -12.58
C VAL A 22 2.19 6.02 -11.10
N LYS A 23 1.04 6.46 -10.57
CA LYS A 23 0.91 6.94 -9.19
C LYS A 23 0.09 5.95 -8.40
N PHE A 24 0.69 5.31 -7.41
CA PHE A 24 -0.02 4.53 -6.41
C PHE A 24 -0.37 5.42 -5.23
N LEU A 25 -1.63 5.38 -4.83
CA LEU A 25 -2.14 6.10 -3.67
C LEU A 25 -2.61 5.07 -2.65
N LEU A 26 -2.22 5.27 -1.40
CA LEU A 26 -2.68 4.47 -0.27
C LEU A 26 -3.37 5.40 0.72
N LEU A 27 -4.64 5.12 0.98
CA LEU A 27 -5.40 5.74 2.06
C LEU A 27 -5.27 4.87 3.31
N HIS A 28 -4.80 5.45 4.42
CA HIS A 28 -4.69 4.73 5.68
C HIS A 28 -5.09 5.60 6.86
N GLN A 29 -5.58 4.95 7.92
CA GLN A 29 -6.02 5.59 9.15
C GLN A 29 -5.19 5.06 10.32
N PRO A 30 -4.84 5.90 11.30
CA PRO A 30 -4.32 5.41 12.57
C PRO A 30 -5.40 4.53 13.23
N SER A 31 -5.10 3.25 13.43
CA SER A 31 -5.97 2.40 14.24
C SER A 31 -5.72 2.71 15.72
N LEU A 32 -6.73 3.25 16.38
CA LEU A 32 -6.79 3.28 17.85
C LEU A 32 -7.33 1.91 18.28
N PRO A 33 -6.60 1.09 19.04
CA PRO A 33 -7.11 -0.19 19.49
C PRO A 33 -8.35 0.03 20.38
N PRO A 34 -9.51 -0.60 20.08
CA PRO A 34 -10.66 -0.57 20.97
C PRO A 34 -10.46 -1.62 22.06
N GLY A 35 -9.63 -1.31 23.07
CA GLY A 35 -9.43 -2.19 24.23
C GLY A 35 -8.03 -2.12 24.86
N PRO A 36 -7.85 -2.72 26.05
CA PRO A 36 -6.55 -2.84 26.68
C PRO A 36 -5.58 -3.61 25.77
N PRO A 37 -4.27 -3.31 25.80
CA PRO A 37 -3.30 -3.84 24.86
C PRO A 37 -3.21 -5.35 24.97
N THR A 38 -3.83 -6.07 24.04
CA THR A 38 -3.63 -7.52 23.89
C THR A 38 -2.45 -7.75 22.95
N SER A 39 -1.61 -8.71 23.31
CA SER A 39 -0.29 -9.04 22.73
C SER A 39 -0.34 -9.63 21.30
N ARG A 40 -1.40 -9.38 20.53
CA ARG A 40 -1.48 -9.80 19.14
C ARG A 40 -0.93 -8.68 18.27
N SER A 41 0.35 -8.80 17.93
CA SER A 41 1.08 -8.01 16.95
C SER A 41 0.49 -8.19 15.55
N SER A 42 -0.71 -7.68 15.31
CA SER A 42 -1.10 -7.28 13.96
C SER A 42 -0.23 -6.08 13.61
N THR A 43 0.50 -6.16 12.50
CA THR A 43 1.26 -5.07 11.86
C THR A 43 0.40 -3.89 11.42
N ALA A 44 -0.85 -3.82 11.91
CA ALA A 44 -1.74 -2.69 11.80
C ALA A 44 -0.93 -1.43 12.06
N ILE A 45 -1.02 -0.50 11.13
CA ILE A 45 -0.62 0.90 11.22
C ILE A 45 -1.10 1.44 12.58
N GLY A 46 -0.29 1.19 13.60
CA GLY A 46 -0.71 1.13 14.98
C GLY A 46 -0.10 2.32 15.67
N ALA A 47 -0.96 3.19 16.17
CA ALA A 47 -0.64 4.42 16.88
C ALA A 47 -0.09 5.61 16.07
N ASN A 48 0.77 5.44 15.04
CA ASN A 48 1.34 6.62 14.35
C ASN A 48 1.66 6.43 12.84
N PRO A 49 0.87 7.03 11.93
CA PRO A 49 1.03 6.90 10.48
C PRO A 49 2.29 7.55 9.91
N THR A 50 2.95 8.43 10.68
CA THR A 50 4.22 9.08 10.29
C THR A 50 5.42 8.49 11.04
N SER A 51 5.24 7.38 11.77
CA SER A 51 6.37 6.72 12.42
C SER A 51 7.33 6.12 11.37
N PRO A 52 8.65 6.09 11.63
CA PRO A 52 9.60 5.48 10.70
C PRO A 52 9.26 4.02 10.34
N ALA A 53 8.79 3.24 11.32
CA ALA A 53 8.39 1.86 11.12
C ALA A 53 7.19 1.72 10.17
N THR A 54 6.15 2.55 10.36
CA THR A 54 5.00 2.58 9.44
C THR A 54 5.41 3.04 8.05
N GLU A 55 6.25 4.08 7.95
CA GLU A 55 6.73 4.58 6.67
C GLU A 55 7.52 3.50 5.90
N GLU A 56 8.30 2.69 6.59
CA GLU A 56 9.04 1.57 6.01
C GLU A 56 8.11 0.44 5.57
N ALA A 57 7.11 0.10 6.39
CA ALA A 57 6.12 -0.91 6.05
C ALA A 57 5.31 -0.51 4.79
N VAL A 58 4.85 0.75 4.72
CA VAL A 58 4.15 1.30 3.55
C VAL A 58 5.07 1.35 2.33
N ARG A 59 6.35 1.69 2.51
CA ARG A 59 7.34 1.66 1.42
C ARG A 59 7.49 0.24 0.87
N ASN A 60 7.65 -0.76 1.73
CA ASN A 60 7.80 -2.15 1.35
C ASN A 60 6.55 -2.69 0.65
N PHE A 61 5.36 -2.32 1.15
CA PHE A 61 4.09 -2.59 0.47
C PHE A 61 4.07 -2.04 -0.96
N PHE A 62 4.40 -0.75 -1.14
CA PHE A 62 4.41 -0.15 -2.48
C PHE A 62 5.42 -0.81 -3.42
N THR A 63 6.60 -1.17 -2.93
CA THR A 63 7.62 -1.87 -3.72
C THR A 63 7.11 -3.24 -4.18
N GLU A 64 6.51 -4.04 -3.29
CA GLU A 64 5.96 -5.36 -3.67
C GLU A 64 4.77 -5.23 -4.64
N VAL A 65 3.91 -4.23 -4.46
CA VAL A 65 2.82 -3.93 -5.40
C VAL A 65 3.37 -3.48 -6.76
N TYR A 66 4.44 -2.68 -6.79
CA TYR A 66 5.08 -2.23 -8.02
C TYR A 66 5.63 -3.40 -8.85
N GLU A 67 6.33 -4.34 -8.22
CA GLU A 67 6.82 -5.53 -8.91
C GLU A 67 5.67 -6.37 -9.49
N ASN A 68 4.59 -6.54 -8.73
CA ASN A 68 3.40 -7.26 -9.20
C ASN A 68 2.70 -6.51 -10.32
N TRP A 69 2.69 -5.18 -10.29
CA TRP A 69 2.08 -4.33 -11.31
C TRP A 69 2.87 -4.42 -12.62
N ILE A 70 4.20 -4.34 -12.59
CA ILE A 70 5.05 -4.52 -13.78
C ILE A 70 4.75 -5.87 -14.43
N LYS A 71 4.71 -6.95 -13.65
CA LYS A 71 4.40 -8.30 -14.17
C LYS A 71 3.03 -8.37 -14.83
N ALA A 72 2.04 -7.63 -14.33
CA ALA A 72 0.70 -7.58 -14.91
C ALA A 72 0.66 -6.80 -16.23
N ILE A 73 1.35 -5.65 -16.30
CA ILE A 73 1.32 -4.76 -17.47
C ILE A 73 2.30 -5.14 -18.58
N MET A 74 3.32 -5.96 -18.29
CA MET A 74 4.25 -6.52 -19.29
C MET A 74 3.64 -7.67 -20.10
N ASN A 75 2.38 -8.00 -19.87
CA ASN A 75 1.63 -8.91 -20.73
C ASN A 75 1.46 -8.25 -22.12
N PRO A 76 1.86 -8.91 -23.23
CA PRO A 76 1.73 -8.33 -24.58
C PRO A 76 0.28 -8.02 -25.00
N PHE A 77 -0.72 -8.58 -24.29
CA PHE A 77 -2.14 -8.30 -24.50
C PHE A 77 -2.68 -7.17 -23.62
N TYR A 78 -1.85 -6.60 -22.75
CA TYR A 78 -2.21 -5.44 -21.95
C TYR A 78 -2.05 -4.16 -22.79
N GLN A 79 -3.09 -3.34 -22.83
CA GLN A 79 -3.06 -2.03 -23.45
C GLN A 79 -2.68 -0.97 -22.41
N VAL A 80 -1.84 -0.01 -22.80
CA VAL A 80 -1.41 1.07 -21.91
C VAL A 80 -2.64 1.80 -21.36
N ASN A 81 -2.64 2.07 -20.04
CA ASN A 81 -3.72 2.72 -19.29
C ASN A 81 -5.06 1.97 -19.21
N MET A 82 -5.15 0.72 -19.67
CA MET A 82 -6.34 -0.09 -19.42
C MET A 82 -6.45 -0.50 -17.94
N GLU A 83 -7.61 -0.98 -17.53
CA GLU A 83 -7.79 -1.50 -16.17
C GLU A 83 -7.12 -2.88 -15.99
N VAL A 84 -6.39 -3.05 -14.88
CA VAL A 84 -5.81 -4.34 -14.50
C VAL A 84 -6.88 -5.25 -13.88
N ARG A 85 -7.40 -6.20 -14.67
CA ARG A 85 -8.47 -7.13 -14.24
C ARG A 85 -7.98 -8.50 -13.75
N SER A 86 -6.67 -8.70 -13.63
CA SER A 86 -6.09 -10.00 -13.28
C SER A 86 -6.45 -10.44 -11.85
N PRO A 87 -7.09 -11.60 -11.65
CA PRO A 87 -7.40 -12.11 -10.31
C PRO A 87 -6.14 -12.47 -9.52
N VAL A 88 -5.10 -12.94 -10.20
CA VAL A 88 -3.79 -13.26 -9.59
C VAL A 88 -3.13 -12.00 -9.07
N PHE A 89 -3.18 -10.90 -9.83
CA PHE A 89 -2.66 -9.61 -9.38
C PHE A 89 -3.38 -9.15 -8.10
N ARG A 90 -4.73 -9.21 -8.09
CA ARG A 90 -5.54 -8.86 -6.91
C ARG A 90 -5.18 -9.71 -5.69
N GLN A 91 -4.99 -11.02 -5.86
CA GLN A 91 -4.62 -11.92 -4.79
C GLN A 91 -3.25 -11.57 -4.20
N ARG A 92 -2.26 -11.25 -5.04
CA ARG A 92 -0.91 -10.86 -4.60
C ARG A 92 -0.90 -9.52 -3.88
N VAL A 93 -1.64 -8.52 -4.36
CA VAL A 93 -1.80 -7.23 -3.66
C VAL A 93 -2.47 -7.44 -2.30
N ALA A 94 -3.50 -8.28 -2.20
CA ALA A 94 -4.14 -8.59 -0.92
C ALA A 94 -3.20 -9.33 0.05
N ALA A 95 -2.33 -10.21 -0.45
CA ALA A 95 -1.30 -10.87 0.36
C ALA A 95 -0.25 -9.87 0.87
N ALA A 96 0.21 -8.96 0.01
CA ALA A 96 1.12 -7.88 0.41
C ALA A 96 0.47 -6.97 1.48
N GLY A 97 -0.82 -6.65 1.33
CA GLY A 97 -1.59 -5.90 2.32
C GLY A 97 -1.56 -6.57 3.69
N ARG A 98 -1.85 -7.87 3.78
CA ARG A 98 -1.78 -8.63 5.05
C ARG A 98 -0.38 -8.74 5.64
N LYS A 99 0.66 -8.62 4.82
CA LYS A 99 2.05 -8.78 5.24
C LYS A 99 2.64 -7.49 5.81
N TYR A 100 2.23 -6.33 5.28
CA TYR A 100 2.86 -5.05 5.57
C TYR A 100 1.95 -4.01 6.24
N LEU A 101 0.63 -4.12 6.11
CA LEU A 101 -0.34 -3.14 6.59
C LEU A 101 -1.21 -3.73 7.73
#